data_AF-A0A6A5FU84-F1
#
_entry.id   AF-A0A6A5FU84-F1
#
_cell.length_a   1.000
_cell.length_b   1.000
_cell.length_c   1.000
_cell.angle_alpha   90.00
_cell.angle_beta   90.00
_cell.angle_gamma   90.00
#
_symmetry.space_group_name_H-M   'P 1'
#
loop_
_entity.id
_entity.type
_entity.pdbx_description
1 polymer ?
#
loop_
_entity_poly.entity_id
_entity_poly.type
_entity_poly.pdbx_seq_one_letter_code
_entity_poly.pdbx_strand_id
1 'polypeptide(L)'
;MNIDAPNMLAGYLMEYNASHAIVFNTKELILKRGLLTHEPIPLQLATWYDFRHLKQPRQNGEQSRLENFEFFVGRQNTEVYARSWAVSPGEELPMEVREKYKGKVWAPYFGLLNDTNGMFERKFGKGGIGSIVVRYVNRSNEVFELEQVDDRQYNFQAPNRPAPWNQPALSNYYDAFPSRLDKVCARSCARFALCVCDGAVNYAQNKNHHGSTEACARLVSSSLGVIRSCYEAEIGNWYQHSVNDQKESKHNLYMRSNAYNLQQIEPPLPTEVVDCGNDVEVTATFIFDHNHFEEEWSHEITDWEERKTGIQPKVIFYNVYLGKVRIPKHLAIQVIKLVESLQRDCYERLKTDPITVIVKVRLFDNYLKRNNKNPGNELYVVTSVVDVEYLE
;
A
#
# COMPACT_ATOMS: atom_id res chain seq x y z
N MET A 1 1.22 -10.88 4.84
CA MET A 1 1.84 -10.03 3.78
C MET A 1 1.95 -8.60 4.30
N ASN A 2 3.13 -7.99 4.18
CA ASN A 2 3.36 -6.59 4.55
C ASN A 2 3.43 -5.71 3.30
N ILE A 3 3.14 -4.42 3.46
CA ILE A 3 3.18 -3.43 2.39
C ILE A 3 4.29 -2.43 2.74
N ASP A 4 5.18 -2.13 1.81
CA ASP A 4 6.18 -1.10 2.02
C ASP A 4 5.51 0.27 2.18
N ALA A 5 5.89 1.02 3.22
CA ALA A 5 5.29 2.30 3.53
C ALA A 5 5.84 3.39 2.58
N PRO A 6 5.05 3.98 1.67
CA PRO A 6 5.55 5.00 0.76
C PRO A 6 5.75 6.37 1.42
N ASN A 7 5.22 6.55 2.64
CA ASN A 7 5.33 7.80 3.39
C ASN A 7 5.59 7.60 4.89
N MET A 8 4.53 7.52 5.69
CA MET A 8 4.64 7.38 7.14
C MET A 8 4.78 5.91 7.52
N LEU A 9 5.80 5.61 8.32
CA LEU A 9 5.97 4.33 8.98
C LEU A 9 5.72 4.52 10.47
N ALA A 10 4.49 4.22 10.89
CA ALA A 10 4.10 4.35 12.28
C ALA A 10 3.08 3.26 12.65
N GLY A 11 3.25 2.70 13.85
CA GLY A 11 2.46 1.57 14.33
C GLY A 11 3.15 0.83 15.46
N TYR A 12 2.54 -0.27 15.88
CA TYR A 12 3.13 -1.17 16.86
C TYR A 12 4.22 -2.01 16.20
N LEU A 13 5.43 -2.02 16.77
CA LEU A 13 6.56 -2.77 16.22
C LEU A 13 6.32 -4.27 16.36
N MET A 14 6.25 -4.98 15.23
CA MET A 14 6.03 -6.42 15.18
C MET A 14 7.36 -7.16 15.00
N GLU A 15 8.21 -6.66 14.11
CA GLU A 15 9.52 -7.23 13.79
C GLU A 15 10.47 -6.10 13.40
N TYR A 16 11.78 -6.31 13.59
CA TYR A 16 12.79 -5.46 13.00
C TYR A 16 14.13 -6.19 12.87
N ASN A 17 14.98 -5.68 11.99
CA ASN A 17 16.37 -6.07 11.86
C ASN A 17 17.24 -4.80 11.72
N ALA A 18 18.51 -4.97 11.36
CA ALA A 18 19.44 -3.85 11.23
C ALA A 18 19.03 -2.80 10.18
N SER A 19 18.22 -3.18 9.19
CA SER A 19 17.87 -2.32 8.04
C SER A 19 16.38 -1.99 7.95
N HIS A 20 15.49 -2.80 8.51
CA HIS A 20 14.04 -2.65 8.32
C HIS A 20 13.27 -2.82 9.63
N ALA A 21 12.15 -2.12 9.72
CA ALA A 21 11.13 -2.35 10.72
C ALA A 21 9.79 -2.70 10.05
N ILE A 22 9.04 -3.59 10.70
CA ILE A 22 7.67 -3.95 10.35
C ILE A 22 6.79 -3.50 11.50
N VAL A 23 5.83 -2.62 11.20
CA VAL A 23 4.86 -2.12 12.18
C VAL A 23 3.44 -2.51 11.78
N PHE A 24 2.60 -2.83 12.74
CA PHE A 24 1.18 -3.00 12.51
C PHE A 24 0.44 -1.69 12.77
N ASN A 25 -0.29 -1.22 11.76
CA ASN A 25 -1.11 -0.02 11.85
C ASN A 25 -2.56 -0.42 12.18
N THR A 26 -2.97 -0.21 13.42
CA THR A 26 -4.33 -0.58 13.90
C THR A 26 -5.46 0.23 13.25
N LYS A 27 -5.15 1.40 12.66
CA LYS A 27 -6.15 2.18 11.92
C LYS A 27 -6.36 1.64 10.53
N GLU A 28 -5.32 1.15 9.86
CA GLU A 28 -5.40 0.64 8.50
C GLU A 28 -5.58 -0.88 8.45
N LEU A 29 -5.30 -1.57 9.56
CA LEU A 29 -5.30 -3.04 9.70
C LEU A 29 -4.33 -3.74 8.75
N ILE A 30 -3.17 -3.10 8.52
CA ILE A 30 -2.12 -3.62 7.64
C ILE A 30 -0.76 -3.59 8.32
N LEU A 31 0.10 -4.53 7.93
CA LEU A 31 1.53 -4.49 8.24
C LEU A 31 2.22 -3.54 7.27
N LYS A 32 2.96 -2.58 7.82
CA LYS A 32 3.80 -1.65 7.08
C LYS A 32 5.25 -1.97 7.31
N ARG A 33 6.01 -2.13 6.23
CA ARG A 33 7.46 -2.30 6.24
C ARG A 33 8.13 -0.98 5.85
N GLY A 34 9.31 -0.70 6.37
CA GLY A 34 10.11 0.39 5.84
C GLY A 34 11.55 0.39 6.34
N LEU A 35 12.40 1.05 5.55
CA LEU A 35 13.84 1.18 5.81
C LEU A 35 14.10 2.04 7.06
N LEU A 36 15.03 1.56 7.88
CA LEU A 36 15.62 2.28 9.01
C LEU A 36 16.83 3.06 8.50
N THR A 37 16.82 4.36 8.74
CA THR A 37 17.88 5.25 8.28
C THR A 37 18.48 6.05 9.43
N HIS A 38 18.31 5.58 10.65
CA HIS A 38 18.95 6.15 11.84
C HIS A 38 20.04 5.18 12.31
N GLU A 39 20.96 5.67 13.14
CA GLU A 39 21.94 4.81 13.81
C GLU A 39 21.25 3.66 14.57
N PRO A 40 21.81 2.44 14.57
CA PRO A 40 21.22 1.29 15.25
C PRO A 40 20.95 1.60 16.73
N ILE A 41 19.70 1.38 17.15
CA ILE A 41 19.30 1.45 18.56
C ILE A 41 18.44 0.22 18.92
N PRO A 42 18.47 -0.23 20.17
CA PRO A 42 17.56 -1.28 20.63
C PRO A 42 16.11 -0.81 20.51
N LEU A 43 15.27 -1.60 19.83
CA LEU A 43 13.83 -1.36 19.75
C LEU A 43 13.07 -2.44 20.51
N GLN A 44 12.02 -2.03 21.21
CA GLN A 44 11.15 -2.93 21.95
C GLN A 44 9.97 -3.36 21.06
N LEU A 45 9.78 -4.67 20.89
CA LEU A 45 8.59 -5.22 20.22
C LEU A 45 7.31 -4.84 20.98
N ALA A 46 6.16 -4.91 20.30
CA ALA A 46 4.86 -4.53 20.83
C ALA A 46 4.74 -3.06 21.27
N THR A 47 5.74 -2.22 20.99
CA THR A 47 5.75 -0.80 21.34
C THR A 47 5.40 0.04 20.11
N TRP A 48 4.63 1.11 20.32
CA TRP A 48 4.27 2.01 19.23
C TRP A 48 5.41 2.98 18.90
N TYR A 49 5.79 3.05 17.63
CA TYR A 49 6.81 3.96 17.12
C TYR A 49 6.31 4.80 15.94
N ASP A 50 6.88 5.99 15.81
CA ASP A 50 6.89 6.84 14.61
C ASP A 50 8.32 6.91 14.06
N PHE A 51 8.56 6.23 12.94
CA PHE A 51 9.86 6.17 12.27
C PHE A 51 10.00 7.28 11.23
N ARG A 52 10.92 8.21 11.51
CA ARG A 52 11.22 9.36 10.65
C ARG A 52 12.61 9.22 10.04
N HIS A 53 12.76 9.72 8.82
CA HIS A 53 14.02 9.62 8.10
C HIS A 53 15.15 10.40 8.79
N LEU A 54 16.28 9.73 8.98
CA LEU A 54 17.51 10.19 9.67
C LEU A 54 17.26 10.73 11.09
N LYS A 55 16.19 10.27 11.75
CA LYS A 55 15.85 10.68 13.12
C LYS A 55 15.59 9.44 13.94
N GLN A 56 15.97 9.49 15.22
CA GLN A 56 15.61 8.43 16.15
C GLN A 56 14.08 8.23 16.17
N PRO A 57 13.62 6.98 16.17
CA PRO A 57 12.21 6.63 16.30
C PRO A 57 11.61 7.26 17.55
N ARG A 58 10.43 7.86 17.40
CA ARG A 58 9.71 8.40 18.57
C ARG A 58 8.76 7.35 19.09
N GLN A 59 8.93 6.97 20.34
CA GLN A 59 7.92 6.20 21.06
C GLN A 59 6.74 7.11 21.41
N ASN A 60 5.52 6.56 21.30
CA ASN A 60 4.33 7.22 21.82
C ASN A 60 3.75 6.39 22.97
N GLY A 61 4.12 6.76 24.19
CA GLY A 61 3.70 6.04 25.41
C GLY A 61 2.20 6.15 25.72
N GLU A 62 1.47 7.10 25.10
CA GLU A 62 0.03 7.27 25.33
C GLU A 62 -0.81 6.24 24.56
N GLN A 63 -0.37 5.77 23.39
CA GLN A 63 -1.16 4.80 22.61
C GLN A 63 -1.10 3.38 23.16
N SER A 64 -0.06 3.03 23.92
CA SER A 64 0.12 1.69 24.53
C SER A 64 -0.92 1.34 25.61
N ARG A 65 -1.82 2.25 25.99
CA ARG A 65 -2.88 2.01 27.00
C ARG A 65 -4.25 2.49 26.52
N LEU A 66 -4.63 2.14 25.30
CA LEU A 66 -6.02 2.32 24.88
C LEU A 66 -6.87 1.25 25.59
N GLU A 67 -7.96 1.67 26.23
CA GLU A 67 -8.81 0.78 27.06
C GLU A 67 -9.31 -0.45 26.29
N ASN A 68 -9.35 -0.37 24.96
CA ASN A 68 -9.97 -1.37 24.09
C ASN A 68 -9.01 -2.34 23.42
N PHE A 69 -7.70 -2.10 23.45
CA PHE A 69 -6.73 -3.06 22.95
C PHE A 69 -5.33 -2.80 23.50
N GLU A 70 -4.49 -3.83 23.47
CA GLU A 70 -3.14 -3.77 23.99
C GLU A 70 -2.23 -4.73 23.23
N PHE A 71 -1.00 -4.30 22.98
CA PHE A 71 0.08 -5.14 22.45
C PHE A 71 1.08 -5.44 23.56
N PHE A 72 1.58 -6.67 23.60
CA PHE A 72 2.56 -7.10 24.59
C PHE A 72 3.47 -8.20 24.02
N VAL A 73 4.58 -8.46 24.68
CA VAL A 73 5.52 -9.52 24.30
C VAL A 73 5.31 -10.77 25.16
N GLY A 74 5.51 -11.93 24.56
CA GLY A 74 5.51 -13.21 25.27
C GLY A 74 6.67 -13.32 26.26
N ARG A 75 6.67 -14.39 27.08
CA ARG A 75 7.66 -14.59 28.16
C ARG A 75 9.12 -14.55 27.70
N GLN A 76 9.38 -14.88 26.43
CA GLN A 76 10.72 -14.92 25.84
C GLN A 76 11.10 -13.62 25.09
N ASN A 77 10.24 -12.60 25.07
CA ASN A 77 10.43 -11.35 24.32
C ASN A 77 10.64 -11.51 22.80
N THR A 78 10.33 -12.68 22.25
CA THR A 78 10.48 -13.02 20.82
C THR A 78 9.16 -12.98 20.06
N GLU A 79 8.05 -13.16 20.75
CA GLU A 79 6.71 -13.23 20.16
C GLU A 79 5.88 -12.01 20.56
N VAL A 80 5.13 -11.48 19.60
CA VAL A 80 4.20 -10.38 19.82
C VAL A 80 2.79 -10.93 19.94
N TYR A 81 2.13 -10.54 21.03
CA TYR A 81 0.73 -10.82 21.29
C TYR A 81 -0.04 -9.51 21.33
N ALA A 82 -1.34 -9.62 21.10
CA ALA A 82 -2.25 -8.50 21.30
C ALA A 82 -3.57 -8.99 21.86
N ARG A 83 -4.28 -8.13 22.58
CA ARG A 83 -5.60 -8.44 23.14
C ARG A 83 -6.59 -7.34 22.86
N SER A 84 -7.82 -7.72 22.60
CA SER A 84 -8.94 -6.81 22.34
C SER A 84 -10.26 -7.59 22.47
N TRP A 85 -11.30 -7.10 21.82
CA TRP A 85 -12.58 -7.78 21.67
C TRP A 85 -12.86 -8.10 20.20
N ALA A 86 -13.73 -9.08 19.99
CA ALA A 86 -14.22 -9.49 18.69
C ALA A 86 -15.73 -9.76 18.71
N VAL A 87 -16.29 -9.92 17.52
CA VAL A 87 -17.69 -10.30 17.30
C VAL A 87 -17.76 -11.44 16.27
N SER A 88 -18.63 -12.42 16.52
CA SER A 88 -18.94 -13.48 15.56
C SER A 88 -20.14 -13.09 14.67
N PRO A 89 -20.27 -13.64 13.46
CA PRO A 89 -21.47 -13.47 12.65
C PRO A 89 -22.72 -13.98 13.39
N GLY A 90 -23.79 -13.20 13.38
CA GLY A 90 -25.07 -13.57 13.98
C GLY A 90 -25.93 -14.46 13.09
N GLU A 91 -26.94 -15.11 13.68
CA GLU A 91 -27.87 -15.98 12.94
C GLU A 91 -28.87 -15.20 12.09
N GLU A 92 -29.05 -13.92 12.38
CA GLU A 92 -29.91 -12.97 11.66
C GLU A 92 -29.36 -12.57 10.29
N LEU A 93 -28.09 -12.85 10.00
CA LEU A 93 -27.47 -12.55 8.71
C LEU A 93 -27.99 -13.49 7.60
N PRO A 94 -28.09 -13.00 6.34
CA PRO A 94 -28.44 -13.84 5.18
C PRO A 94 -27.56 -15.09 5.09
N MET A 95 -28.11 -16.20 4.59
CA MET A 95 -27.41 -17.50 4.51
C MET A 95 -26.08 -17.40 3.74
N GLU A 96 -26.07 -16.68 2.62
CA GLU A 96 -24.87 -16.45 1.81
C GLU A 96 -23.76 -15.76 2.60
N VAL A 97 -24.12 -14.77 3.42
CA VAL A 97 -23.18 -14.05 4.29
C VAL A 97 -22.67 -14.96 5.41
N ARG A 98 -23.54 -15.77 6.01
CA ARG A 98 -23.16 -16.71 7.06
C ARG A 98 -22.19 -17.78 6.55
N GLU A 99 -22.43 -18.33 5.36
CA GLU A 99 -21.50 -19.31 4.76
C GLU A 99 -20.17 -18.65 4.38
N LYS A 100 -20.18 -17.43 3.84
CA LYS A 100 -18.96 -16.67 3.53
C LYS A 100 -18.05 -16.42 4.74
N TYR A 101 -18.64 -16.14 5.90
CA TYR A 101 -17.90 -15.81 7.14
C TYR A 101 -17.92 -16.92 8.19
N LYS A 102 -18.24 -18.15 7.80
CA LYS A 102 -18.26 -19.31 8.70
C LYS A 102 -16.89 -19.56 9.32
N GLY A 103 -16.85 -19.74 10.64
CA GLY A 103 -15.60 -19.92 11.39
C GLY A 103 -14.69 -18.69 11.39
N LYS A 104 -15.25 -17.49 11.18
CA LYS A 104 -14.52 -16.22 11.27
C LYS A 104 -15.04 -15.37 12.41
N VAL A 105 -14.17 -14.54 12.97
CA VAL A 105 -14.54 -13.48 13.91
C VAL A 105 -13.93 -12.15 13.46
N TRP A 106 -14.63 -11.06 13.73
CA TRP A 106 -14.17 -9.71 13.42
C TRP A 106 -13.67 -9.02 14.68
N ALA A 107 -12.39 -8.65 14.68
CA ALA A 107 -11.78 -7.86 15.74
C ALA A 107 -11.49 -6.45 15.18
N PRO A 108 -12.11 -5.38 15.69
CA PRO A 108 -12.01 -4.06 15.07
C PRO A 108 -10.59 -3.48 14.96
N TYR A 109 -9.67 -3.93 15.82
CA TYR A 109 -8.28 -3.49 15.86
C TYR A 109 -7.31 -4.48 15.19
N PHE A 110 -7.75 -5.71 14.86
CA PHE A 110 -6.89 -6.76 14.29
C PHE A 110 -7.37 -7.30 12.94
N GLY A 111 -8.60 -6.97 12.53
CA GLY A 111 -9.21 -7.41 11.29
C GLY A 111 -10.01 -8.70 11.43
N LEU A 112 -10.19 -9.39 10.30
CA LEU A 112 -10.89 -10.68 10.23
C LEU A 112 -9.93 -11.79 10.67
N LEU A 113 -10.35 -12.61 11.62
CA LEU A 113 -9.56 -13.70 12.19
C LEU A 113 -10.26 -15.04 11.96
N ASN A 114 -9.48 -16.12 11.98
CA ASN A 114 -9.99 -17.49 11.99
C ASN A 114 -10.37 -17.89 13.42
N ASP A 115 -11.61 -18.33 13.63
CA ASP A 115 -12.03 -18.97 14.89
C ASP A 115 -11.65 -20.46 14.85
N THR A 116 -10.36 -20.74 14.96
CA THR A 116 -9.82 -22.09 14.90
C THR A 116 -10.47 -22.95 15.98
N ASN A 117 -11.04 -24.09 15.57
CA ASN A 117 -11.81 -25.00 16.43
C ASN A 117 -13.11 -24.41 17.04
N GLY A 118 -13.54 -23.21 16.64
CA GLY A 118 -14.77 -22.59 17.15
C GLY A 118 -14.67 -22.15 18.61
N MET A 119 -13.48 -21.82 19.10
CA MET A 119 -13.24 -21.47 20.50
C MET A 119 -14.02 -20.23 20.94
N PHE A 120 -14.16 -19.24 20.07
CA PHE A 120 -14.91 -18.02 20.35
C PHE A 120 -16.42 -18.29 20.33
N GLU A 121 -16.92 -18.93 19.27
CA GLU A 121 -18.35 -19.26 19.15
C GLU A 121 -18.82 -20.17 20.29
N ARG A 122 -18.00 -21.14 20.74
CA ARG A 122 -18.33 -22.00 21.88
C ARG A 122 -18.50 -21.23 23.20
N LYS A 123 -17.75 -20.14 23.39
CA LYS A 123 -17.77 -19.36 24.62
C LYS A 123 -18.84 -18.27 24.61
N PHE A 124 -18.98 -17.53 23.50
CA PHE A 124 -19.83 -16.35 23.43
C PHE A 124 -21.08 -16.53 22.55
N GLY A 125 -21.19 -17.65 21.84
CA GLY A 125 -22.28 -17.91 20.90
C GLY A 125 -22.11 -17.20 19.55
N LYS A 126 -23.04 -17.47 18.63
CA LYS A 126 -23.17 -16.75 17.35
C LYS A 126 -23.74 -15.37 17.57
N GLY A 127 -23.18 -14.37 16.90
CA GLY A 127 -23.47 -12.95 17.20
C GLY A 127 -22.88 -12.48 18.52
N GLY A 128 -22.15 -13.35 19.23
CA GLY A 128 -21.54 -13.08 20.52
C GLY A 128 -20.43 -12.04 20.40
N ILE A 129 -20.28 -11.23 21.45
CA ILE A 129 -19.20 -10.26 21.61
C ILE A 129 -18.39 -10.69 22.82
N GLY A 130 -17.06 -10.74 22.68
CA GLY A 130 -16.19 -11.28 23.72
C GLY A 130 -14.74 -10.87 23.56
N SER A 131 -13.94 -11.13 24.59
CA SER A 131 -12.51 -10.83 24.56
C SER A 131 -11.71 -11.92 23.87
N ILE A 132 -10.69 -11.49 23.14
CA ILE A 132 -9.71 -12.32 22.47
C ILE A 132 -8.28 -11.89 22.82
N VAL A 133 -7.38 -12.86 22.75
CA VAL A 133 -5.95 -12.65 22.61
C VAL A 133 -5.49 -13.33 21.33
N VAL A 134 -4.65 -12.61 20.59
CA VAL A 134 -4.09 -13.04 19.33
C VAL A 134 -2.58 -13.06 19.38
N ARG A 135 -1.98 -13.95 18.59
CA ARG A 135 -0.54 -14.04 18.37
C ARG A 135 -0.21 -13.57 16.96
N TYR A 136 0.83 -12.76 16.84
CA TYR A 136 1.34 -12.32 15.55
C TYR A 136 2.04 -13.48 14.81
N VAL A 137 1.66 -13.72 13.55
CA VAL A 137 2.17 -14.86 12.74
C VAL A 137 2.62 -14.52 11.33
N ASN A 138 2.15 -13.41 10.74
CA ASN A 138 2.55 -12.91 9.41
C ASN A 138 2.61 -13.97 8.27
N ARG A 139 1.51 -14.70 8.07
CA ARG A 139 1.32 -15.60 6.93
C ARG A 139 0.64 -14.85 5.76
N SER A 140 0.60 -15.44 4.57
CA SER A 140 0.07 -14.78 3.36
C SER A 140 -1.34 -14.20 3.53
N ASN A 141 -2.22 -14.91 4.27
CA ASN A 141 -3.61 -14.53 4.50
C ASN A 141 -3.96 -14.31 5.98
N GLU A 142 -2.97 -14.25 6.87
CA GLU A 142 -3.20 -14.20 8.31
C GLU A 142 -2.08 -13.41 9.00
N VAL A 143 -2.39 -12.22 9.51
CA VAL A 143 -1.44 -11.42 10.30
C VAL A 143 -1.42 -11.88 11.75
N PHE A 144 -2.60 -12.23 12.27
CA PHE A 144 -2.84 -12.63 13.65
C PHE A 144 -3.61 -13.94 13.69
N GLU A 145 -3.17 -14.83 14.56
CA GLU A 145 -3.84 -16.10 14.88
C GLU A 145 -4.57 -15.95 16.22
N LEU A 146 -5.81 -16.43 16.30
CA LEU A 146 -6.57 -16.43 17.55
C LEU A 146 -5.97 -17.47 18.51
N GLU A 147 -5.45 -17.00 19.65
CA GLU A 147 -4.72 -17.85 20.60
C GLU A 147 -5.61 -18.27 21.78
N GLN A 148 -6.36 -17.32 22.35
CA GLN A 148 -7.26 -17.58 23.47
C GLN A 148 -8.45 -16.61 23.49
N VAL A 149 -9.50 -17.02 24.21
CA VAL A 149 -10.65 -16.19 24.56
C VAL A 149 -10.71 -16.02 26.07
N ASP A 150 -10.89 -14.80 26.55
CA ASP A 150 -10.87 -14.49 27.99
C ASP A 150 -12.12 -13.72 28.43
N ASP A 151 -12.24 -13.38 29.72
CA ASP A 151 -13.40 -12.71 30.30
C ASP A 151 -13.15 -11.23 30.60
N ARG A 152 -12.11 -10.64 29.98
CA ARG A 152 -11.78 -9.23 30.17
C ARG A 152 -12.90 -8.38 29.59
N GLN A 153 -13.41 -7.46 30.40
CA GLN A 153 -14.40 -6.49 29.96
C GLN A 153 -13.72 -5.38 29.16
N TYR A 154 -14.33 -5.04 28.03
CA TYR A 154 -13.92 -3.96 27.15
C TYR A 154 -15.08 -2.99 26.95
N ASN A 155 -14.76 -1.76 26.55
CA ASN A 155 -15.79 -0.88 26.05
C ASN A 155 -16.10 -1.25 24.59
N PHE A 156 -17.11 -2.10 24.41
CA PHE A 156 -17.56 -2.58 23.11
C PHE A 156 -18.16 -1.47 22.22
N GLN A 157 -18.30 -0.23 22.72
CA GLN A 157 -18.78 0.92 21.95
C GLN A 157 -17.72 1.56 21.03
N ALA A 158 -16.46 1.06 21.01
CA ALA A 158 -15.40 1.60 20.14
C ALA A 158 -14.68 0.49 19.35
N PRO A 159 -14.67 0.54 17.99
CA PRO A 159 -14.54 1.74 17.14
C PRO A 159 -15.53 1.86 15.95
N ASN A 160 -15.43 2.97 15.19
CA ASN A 160 -16.16 3.33 13.95
C ASN A 160 -16.01 2.34 12.76
N ARG A 161 -15.64 1.08 12.97
CA ARG A 161 -15.50 0.06 11.92
C ARG A 161 -16.45 -1.11 12.15
N PRO A 162 -17.60 -1.14 11.43
CA PRO A 162 -18.50 -2.29 11.51
C PRO A 162 -17.83 -3.53 10.93
N ALA A 163 -18.30 -4.70 11.35
CA ALA A 163 -17.86 -5.96 10.79
C ALA A 163 -18.16 -6.03 9.28
N PRO A 164 -17.33 -6.75 8.49
CA PRO A 164 -17.44 -6.75 7.03
C PRO A 164 -18.74 -7.36 6.50
N TRP A 165 -19.46 -8.15 7.31
CA TRP A 165 -20.80 -8.65 6.98
C TRP A 165 -21.93 -7.63 7.17
N ASN A 166 -21.65 -6.49 7.79
CA ASN A 166 -22.58 -5.36 7.90
C ASN A 166 -22.33 -4.28 6.83
N GLN A 167 -21.39 -4.52 5.90
CA GLN A 167 -21.11 -3.63 4.78
C GLN A 167 -21.59 -4.28 3.47
N PRO A 168 -22.18 -3.51 2.53
CA PRO A 168 -22.39 -4.01 1.18
C PRO A 168 -21.04 -4.43 0.58
N ALA A 169 -21.04 -5.48 -0.24
CA ALA A 169 -19.84 -6.05 -0.86
C ALA A 169 -19.17 -5.04 -1.80
N LEU A 170 -18.38 -4.13 -1.24
CA LEU A 170 -17.52 -3.23 -1.98
C LEU A 170 -16.23 -3.98 -2.33
N SER A 171 -15.89 -3.95 -3.61
CA SER A 171 -14.61 -4.45 -4.14
C SER A 171 -13.46 -3.69 -3.47
N ASN A 172 -12.95 -4.26 -2.38
CA ASN A 172 -11.99 -3.61 -1.48
C ASN A 172 -10.59 -3.43 -2.09
N TYR A 173 -10.35 -3.91 -3.31
CA TYR A 173 -8.99 -3.98 -3.83
C TYR A 173 -8.50 -2.67 -4.46
N TYR A 174 -9.40 -1.84 -5.00
CA TYR A 174 -9.00 -0.65 -5.77
C TYR A 174 -9.43 0.71 -5.18
N ASP A 175 -10.47 0.76 -4.33
CA ASP A 175 -10.92 2.01 -3.68
C ASP A 175 -10.13 2.37 -2.41
N ALA A 176 -9.34 1.44 -1.87
CA ALA A 176 -8.62 1.61 -0.61
C ALA A 176 -7.29 2.37 -0.73
N PHE A 177 -6.79 2.64 -1.94
CA PHE A 177 -5.49 3.30 -2.09
C PHE A 177 -5.61 4.82 -2.08
N PRO A 178 -4.96 5.49 -1.10
CA PRO A 178 -5.09 6.92 -0.95
C PRO A 178 -4.51 7.65 -2.17
N SER A 179 -5.22 8.69 -2.61
CA SER A 179 -4.64 9.70 -3.52
C SER A 179 -3.36 10.28 -2.93
N ARG A 180 -2.52 10.87 -3.78
CA ARG A 180 -1.34 11.62 -3.31
C ARG A 180 -1.74 12.69 -2.31
N LEU A 181 -0.81 13.05 -1.43
CA LEU A 181 -1.04 14.07 -0.42
C LEU A 181 -1.06 15.48 -1.01
N ASP A 182 -2.10 16.23 -0.65
CA ASP A 182 -2.27 17.64 -1.03
C ASP A 182 -1.42 18.57 -0.17
N LYS A 183 -0.91 18.08 0.97
CA LYS A 183 -0.10 18.82 1.95
C LYS A 183 0.91 17.89 2.62
N VAL A 184 2.11 18.41 2.85
CA VAL A 184 3.16 17.70 3.59
C VAL A 184 3.09 18.10 5.05
N CYS A 185 3.35 17.15 5.95
CA CYS A 185 3.54 17.47 7.37
C CYS A 185 5.01 17.24 7.76
N ALA A 186 5.42 17.74 8.93
CA ALA A 186 6.80 17.61 9.41
C ALA A 186 7.30 16.15 9.59
N ARG A 187 6.40 15.16 9.45
CA ARG A 187 6.69 13.72 9.52
C ARG A 187 6.74 13.05 8.15
N SER A 188 6.37 13.75 7.10
CA SER A 188 6.32 13.17 5.75
C SER A 188 7.73 12.89 5.24
N CYS A 189 7.88 11.72 4.63
CA CYS A 189 9.11 11.24 4.04
C CYS A 189 8.73 10.55 2.73
N ALA A 190 9.37 10.87 1.61
CA ALA A 190 9.25 10.01 0.45
C ALA A 190 10.19 8.83 0.68
N ARG A 191 9.63 7.65 0.99
CA ARG A 191 10.44 6.45 1.29
C ARG A 191 10.92 5.75 0.03
N PHE A 192 10.20 5.93 -1.06
CA PHE A 192 10.56 5.45 -2.39
C PHE A 192 10.26 6.57 -3.39
N ALA A 193 11.31 7.20 -3.88
CA ALA A 193 11.22 8.25 -4.87
C ALA A 193 12.20 7.99 -6.02
N LEU A 194 11.68 7.85 -7.23
CA LEU A 194 12.47 7.64 -8.43
C LEU A 194 12.96 8.99 -8.98
N CYS A 195 14.26 9.13 -9.24
CA CYS A 195 14.77 10.25 -10.02
C CYS A 195 14.48 10.04 -11.50
N VAL A 196 13.73 10.96 -12.10
CA VAL A 196 13.28 10.85 -13.51
C VAL A 196 13.89 11.92 -14.41
N CYS A 197 14.64 12.85 -13.83
CA CYS A 197 15.39 13.90 -14.52
C CYS A 197 16.29 14.56 -13.47
N ASP A 198 17.58 14.67 -13.75
CA ASP A 198 18.60 15.20 -12.83
C ASP A 198 19.06 16.63 -13.19
N GLY A 199 18.77 17.10 -14.41
CA GLY A 199 19.14 18.43 -14.92
C GLY A 199 17.97 19.37 -15.26
N ALA A 200 16.81 19.24 -14.60
CA ALA A 200 15.65 20.05 -14.94
C ALA A 200 15.78 21.52 -14.51
N VAL A 201 15.19 22.45 -15.28
CA VAL A 201 15.07 23.86 -14.89
C VAL A 201 14.35 23.99 -13.54
N ASN A 202 14.97 24.69 -12.60
CA ASN A 202 14.41 24.98 -11.29
C ASN A 202 13.50 26.22 -11.35
N TYR A 203 12.21 26.02 -11.61
CA TYR A 203 11.24 27.12 -11.67
C TYR A 203 11.03 27.88 -10.34
N ALA A 204 11.51 27.34 -9.22
CA ALA A 204 11.45 28.00 -7.92
C ALA A 204 12.81 28.60 -7.49
N GLN A 205 13.72 28.79 -8.45
CA GLN A 205 15.00 29.43 -8.18
C GLN A 205 14.80 30.83 -7.60
N ASN A 206 15.51 31.12 -6.51
CA ASN A 206 15.63 32.46 -5.94
C ASN A 206 17.09 32.91 -6.06
N LYS A 207 17.37 33.75 -7.07
CA LYS A 207 18.72 34.28 -7.35
C LYS A 207 19.34 35.05 -6.18
N ASN A 208 18.52 35.52 -5.24
CA ASN A 208 18.98 36.28 -4.08
C ASN A 208 19.29 35.38 -2.86
N HIS A 209 18.99 34.09 -2.92
CA HIS A 209 19.20 33.16 -1.81
C HIS A 209 20.38 32.23 -2.08
N HIS A 210 21.39 32.29 -1.20
CA HIS A 210 22.56 31.41 -1.28
C HIS A 210 22.14 29.94 -1.21
N GLY A 211 22.61 29.10 -2.14
CA GLY A 211 22.23 27.69 -2.25
C GLY A 211 20.99 27.40 -3.11
N SER A 212 20.41 28.41 -3.78
CA SER A 212 19.39 28.18 -4.82
C SER A 212 20.05 27.94 -6.18
N THR A 213 19.83 26.76 -6.75
CA THR A 213 20.44 26.31 -8.01
C THR A 213 19.54 26.60 -9.22
N GLU A 214 20.15 26.79 -10.40
CA GLU A 214 19.42 26.97 -11.68
C GLU A 214 18.78 25.67 -12.17
N ALA A 215 19.42 24.53 -11.89
CA ALA A 215 18.91 23.20 -12.17
C ALA A 215 18.52 22.47 -10.87
N CYS A 216 17.60 21.53 -10.98
CA CYS A 216 17.19 20.63 -9.90
C CYS A 216 16.83 19.26 -10.46
N ALA A 217 17.01 18.23 -9.65
CA ALA A 217 16.47 16.91 -9.96
C ALA A 217 14.95 16.85 -9.67
N ARG A 218 14.26 15.96 -10.38
CA ARG A 218 12.83 15.65 -10.19
C ARG A 218 12.70 14.24 -9.64
N LEU A 219 12.20 14.15 -8.42
CA LEU A 219 11.95 12.90 -7.71
C LEU A 219 10.45 12.63 -7.72
N VAL A 220 10.04 11.42 -8.11
CA VAL A 220 8.63 11.02 -8.17
C VAL A 220 8.35 9.92 -7.17
N SER A 221 7.37 10.13 -6.31
CA SER A 221 6.91 9.14 -5.32
C SER A 221 5.41 8.91 -5.43
N SER A 222 4.94 7.70 -5.11
CA SER A 222 3.52 7.36 -5.13
C SER A 222 2.66 8.21 -4.17
N SER A 223 3.25 8.68 -3.06
CA SER A 223 2.55 9.39 -1.98
C SER A 223 2.59 10.91 -2.13
N LEU A 224 3.70 11.48 -2.61
CA LEU A 224 3.89 12.93 -2.73
C LEU A 224 3.91 13.43 -4.18
N GLY A 225 3.93 12.53 -5.16
CA GLY A 225 4.05 12.91 -6.57
C GLY A 225 5.43 13.46 -6.88
N VAL A 226 5.49 14.52 -7.67
CA VAL A 226 6.75 15.12 -8.11
C VAL A 226 7.25 16.14 -7.09
N ILE A 227 8.46 15.93 -6.60
CA ILE A 227 9.20 16.80 -5.68
C ILE A 227 10.52 17.23 -6.35
N ARG A 228 10.91 18.49 -6.15
CA ARG A 228 12.21 18.99 -6.61
C ARG A 228 13.30 18.65 -5.61
N SER A 229 14.51 18.43 -6.09
CA SER A 229 15.72 18.35 -5.28
C SER A 229 16.79 19.29 -5.83
N CYS A 230 17.28 20.21 -5.01
CA CYS A 230 18.50 20.96 -5.31
C CYS A 230 19.79 20.18 -4.99
N TYR A 231 19.68 19.00 -4.37
CA TYR A 231 20.79 18.07 -4.17
C TYR A 231 20.94 17.16 -5.38
N GLU A 232 22.17 16.74 -5.65
CA GLU A 232 22.49 15.79 -6.71
C GLU A 232 21.71 14.48 -6.53
N ALA A 233 21.11 14.03 -7.61
CA ALA A 233 20.45 12.74 -7.76
C ALA A 233 20.65 12.30 -9.21
N GLU A 234 20.75 11.01 -9.45
CA GLU A 234 21.01 10.46 -10.77
C GLU A 234 19.74 9.86 -11.34
N ILE A 235 19.45 10.14 -12.61
CA ILE A 235 18.29 9.57 -13.31
C ILE A 235 18.30 8.03 -13.24
N GLY A 236 17.12 7.43 -12.99
CA GLY A 236 16.95 5.98 -12.85
C GLY A 236 17.20 5.45 -11.43
N ASN A 237 17.85 6.23 -10.55
CA ASN A 237 18.08 5.80 -9.17
C ASN A 237 16.91 6.13 -8.23
N TRP A 238 16.75 5.31 -7.20
CA TRP A 238 15.73 5.46 -6.18
C TRP A 238 16.30 6.08 -4.91
N TYR A 239 15.51 6.93 -4.27
CA TYR A 239 15.91 7.68 -3.09
C TYR A 239 14.83 7.62 -2.01
N GLN A 240 15.29 7.57 -0.76
CA GLN A 240 14.52 7.98 0.40
C GLN A 240 14.94 9.41 0.78
N HIS A 241 13.96 10.28 1.05
CA HIS A 241 14.26 11.64 1.46
C HIS A 241 13.18 12.25 2.35
N SER A 242 13.55 13.30 3.08
CA SER A 242 12.59 14.15 3.77
C SER A 242 12.08 15.24 2.83
N VAL A 243 10.93 15.84 3.17
CA VAL A 243 10.35 16.95 2.39
C VAL A 243 10.03 18.11 3.30
N ASN A 244 10.52 19.29 2.95
CA ASN A 244 10.15 20.54 3.60
C ASN A 244 9.05 21.22 2.78
N ASP A 245 8.06 21.80 3.45
CA ASP A 245 6.97 22.55 2.83
C ASP A 245 7.02 23.99 3.32
N GLN A 246 7.23 24.91 2.38
CA GLN A 246 7.14 26.34 2.66
C GLN A 246 5.65 26.72 2.76
N LYS A 247 5.16 26.78 3.99
CA LYS A 247 3.74 26.88 4.40
C LYS A 247 2.93 28.05 3.80
N GLU A 248 3.55 29.00 3.11
CA GLU A 248 2.94 30.30 2.79
C GLU A 248 2.71 30.59 1.30
N SER A 249 2.73 29.59 0.41
CA SER A 249 2.50 29.84 -1.02
C SER A 249 1.18 29.25 -1.55
N LYS A 250 0.50 30.00 -2.45
CA LYS A 250 -0.62 29.51 -3.27
C LYS A 250 -0.18 28.50 -4.34
N HIS A 251 1.07 28.05 -4.31
CA HIS A 251 1.64 27.18 -5.33
C HIS A 251 1.43 25.70 -4.99
N ASN A 252 1.47 24.86 -6.03
CA ASN A 252 1.35 23.41 -5.89
C ASN A 252 2.54 22.81 -5.12
N LEU A 253 2.40 21.54 -4.74
CA LEU A 253 3.40 20.83 -3.94
C LEU A 253 4.80 20.85 -4.58
N TYR A 254 4.87 20.64 -5.90
CA TYR A 254 6.12 20.72 -6.65
C TYR A 254 6.83 22.07 -6.44
N MET A 255 6.11 23.20 -6.49
CA MET A 255 6.71 24.54 -6.38
C MET A 255 7.05 24.97 -4.94
N ARG A 256 6.38 24.43 -3.91
CA ARG A 256 6.61 24.83 -2.51
C ARG A 256 7.55 23.91 -1.75
N SER A 257 7.80 22.71 -2.26
CA SER A 257 8.57 21.69 -1.58
C SER A 257 9.91 21.39 -2.23
N ASN A 258 10.90 21.12 -1.39
CA ASN A 258 12.21 20.65 -1.78
C ASN A 258 12.57 19.41 -0.97
N ALA A 259 13.16 18.43 -1.64
CA ALA A 259 13.75 17.26 -1.03
C ALA A 259 15.03 17.66 -0.28
N TYR A 260 15.27 17.03 0.85
CA TYR A 260 16.51 17.17 1.60
C TYR A 260 16.84 15.86 2.31
N ASN A 261 18.10 15.71 2.72
CA ASN A 261 18.63 14.46 3.23
C ASN A 261 18.36 13.32 2.22
N LEU A 262 18.84 13.45 1.00
CA LEU A 262 18.68 12.39 0.01
C LEU A 262 19.58 11.22 0.39
N GLN A 263 18.99 10.03 0.44
CA GLN A 263 19.71 8.78 0.60
C GLN A 263 19.30 7.86 -0.54
N GLN A 264 20.25 7.47 -1.37
CA GLN A 264 20.01 6.47 -2.39
C GLN A 264 19.67 5.13 -1.73
N ILE A 265 18.72 4.42 -2.32
CA ILE A 265 18.25 3.11 -1.86
C ILE A 265 18.27 2.12 -3.02
N GLU A 266 18.27 0.84 -2.66
CA GLU A 266 18.09 -0.22 -3.65
C GLU A 266 16.76 -0.05 -4.39
N PRO A 267 16.74 -0.22 -5.73
CA PRO A 267 15.52 -0.11 -6.52
C PRO A 267 14.45 -1.10 -6.02
N PRO A 268 13.25 -0.64 -5.63
CA PRO A 268 12.15 -1.52 -5.26
C PRO A 268 11.51 -2.21 -6.48
N LEU A 269 11.79 -1.72 -7.68
CA LEU A 269 11.34 -2.25 -8.95
C LEU A 269 12.49 -2.21 -9.97
N PRO A 270 12.57 -3.18 -10.90
CA PRO A 270 13.51 -3.13 -12.01
C PRO A 270 13.33 -1.83 -12.80
N THR A 271 14.40 -1.06 -12.93
CA THR A 271 14.36 0.30 -13.48
C THR A 271 15.50 0.46 -14.50
N GLU A 272 15.17 1.00 -15.67
CA GLU A 272 16.09 1.19 -16.78
C GLU A 272 16.01 2.64 -17.27
N VAL A 273 17.17 3.25 -17.52
CA VAL A 273 17.25 4.56 -18.17
C VAL A 273 17.22 4.34 -19.68
N VAL A 274 16.27 4.97 -20.35
CA VAL A 274 15.97 4.79 -21.77
C VAL A 274 16.07 6.11 -22.53
N ASP A 275 15.83 6.08 -23.84
CA ASP A 275 15.82 7.25 -24.72
C ASP A 275 17.10 8.11 -24.62
N CYS A 276 18.25 7.43 -24.63
CA CYS A 276 19.59 8.02 -24.52
C CYS A 276 19.81 8.85 -23.25
N GLY A 277 19.23 8.44 -22.12
CA GLY A 277 19.40 9.14 -20.84
C GLY A 277 18.31 10.15 -20.51
N ASN A 278 17.23 10.21 -21.29
CA ASN A 278 16.20 11.26 -21.15
C ASN A 278 14.90 10.77 -20.50
N ASP A 279 14.71 9.47 -20.35
CA ASP A 279 13.50 8.90 -19.77
C ASP A 279 13.81 7.66 -18.93
N VAL A 280 12.85 7.25 -18.10
CA VAL A 280 12.98 6.10 -17.21
C VAL A 280 11.82 5.15 -17.42
N GLU A 281 12.15 3.89 -17.68
CA GLU A 281 11.20 2.80 -17.78
C GLU A 281 11.31 1.89 -16.56
N VAL A 282 10.16 1.55 -15.97
CA VAL A 282 10.07 0.69 -14.80
C VAL A 282 9.30 -0.56 -15.15
N THR A 283 9.74 -1.72 -14.64
CA THR A 283 8.99 -2.97 -14.76
C THR A 283 8.10 -3.14 -13.53
N ALA A 284 6.80 -3.33 -13.73
CA ALA A 284 5.84 -3.48 -12.65
C ALA A 284 4.93 -4.68 -12.91
N THR A 285 4.35 -5.22 -11.84
CA THR A 285 3.41 -6.33 -11.90
C THR A 285 2.08 -5.97 -11.23
N PHE A 286 1.01 -6.63 -11.65
CA PHE A 286 -0.30 -6.58 -10.99
C PHE A 286 -1.07 -7.88 -11.22
N ILE A 287 -2.03 -8.17 -10.31
CA ILE A 287 -2.92 -9.32 -10.43
C ILE A 287 -4.06 -8.98 -11.39
N PHE A 288 -4.32 -9.87 -12.33
CA PHE A 288 -5.38 -9.71 -13.31
C PHE A 288 -6.77 -10.02 -12.73
N ASP A 289 -7.74 -9.20 -13.11
CA ASP A 289 -9.16 -9.34 -12.78
C ASP A 289 -9.96 -8.94 -14.03
N HIS A 290 -10.73 -9.86 -14.60
CA HIS A 290 -11.50 -9.62 -15.82
C HIS A 290 -12.45 -8.41 -15.69
N ASN A 291 -13.18 -8.33 -14.56
CA ASN A 291 -14.16 -7.27 -14.31
C ASN A 291 -13.52 -5.88 -14.18
N HIS A 292 -12.21 -5.83 -13.95
CA HIS A 292 -11.45 -4.59 -13.89
C HIS A 292 -11.05 -4.06 -15.28
N PHE A 293 -11.02 -4.94 -16.28
CA PHE A 293 -10.60 -4.63 -17.64
C PHE A 293 -11.80 -4.41 -18.57
N GLU A 294 -12.89 -5.15 -18.38
CA GLU A 294 -14.07 -5.09 -19.22
C GLU A 294 -15.36 -5.40 -18.43
N GLU A 295 -16.50 -5.08 -19.03
CA GLU A 295 -17.82 -5.36 -18.47
C GLU A 295 -18.13 -6.87 -18.53
N GLU A 296 -18.80 -7.39 -17.50
CA GLU A 296 -19.07 -8.83 -17.34
C GLU A 296 -19.80 -9.44 -18.55
N TRP A 297 -20.76 -8.71 -19.14
CA TRP A 297 -21.51 -9.15 -20.31
C TRP A 297 -20.61 -9.38 -21.55
N SER A 298 -19.43 -8.79 -21.59
CA SER A 298 -18.52 -8.84 -22.74
C SER A 298 -17.54 -10.02 -22.69
N HIS A 299 -17.42 -10.72 -21.55
CA HIS A 299 -16.44 -11.79 -21.34
C HIS A 299 -16.55 -12.93 -22.36
N GLU A 300 -17.76 -13.31 -22.75
CA GLU A 300 -18.00 -14.48 -23.62
C GLU A 300 -18.01 -14.12 -25.12
N ILE A 301 -17.87 -12.84 -25.46
CA ILE A 301 -17.92 -12.38 -26.85
C ILE A 301 -16.59 -12.71 -27.53
N THR A 302 -16.64 -13.53 -28.58
CA THR A 302 -15.45 -13.95 -29.33
C THR A 302 -15.02 -12.92 -30.39
N ASP A 303 -15.96 -12.14 -30.92
CA ASP A 303 -15.66 -11.06 -31.86
C ASP A 303 -15.11 -9.82 -31.12
N TRP A 304 -13.85 -9.48 -31.40
CA TRP A 304 -13.19 -8.33 -30.78
C TRP A 304 -13.75 -6.99 -31.23
N GLU A 305 -14.41 -6.91 -32.39
CA GLU A 305 -15.04 -5.67 -32.83
C GLU A 305 -16.25 -5.30 -31.97
N GLU A 306 -16.98 -6.30 -31.49
CA GLU A 306 -18.07 -6.14 -30.54
C GLU A 306 -17.55 -6.05 -29.09
N ARG A 307 -16.69 -6.98 -28.66
CA ARG A 307 -16.16 -7.05 -27.29
C ARG A 307 -15.41 -5.78 -26.86
N LYS A 308 -14.70 -5.12 -27.77
CA LYS A 308 -13.99 -3.87 -27.46
C LYS A 308 -14.90 -2.74 -26.96
N THR A 309 -16.22 -2.83 -27.16
CA THR A 309 -17.20 -1.88 -26.63
C THR A 309 -17.44 -2.07 -25.13
N GLY A 310 -17.24 -3.28 -24.60
CA GLY A 310 -17.30 -3.61 -23.17
C GLY A 310 -16.02 -3.29 -22.39
N ILE A 311 -14.91 -2.93 -23.04
CA ILE A 311 -13.67 -2.55 -22.33
C ILE A 311 -13.90 -1.29 -21.50
N GLN A 312 -13.49 -1.35 -20.23
CA GLN A 312 -13.61 -0.26 -19.29
C GLN A 312 -12.97 1.03 -19.86
N PRO A 313 -13.63 2.20 -19.76
CA PRO A 313 -13.13 3.45 -20.33
C PRO A 313 -11.84 3.93 -19.66
N LYS A 314 -11.60 3.50 -18.41
CA LYS A 314 -10.42 3.88 -17.63
C LYS A 314 -9.90 2.71 -16.80
N VAL A 315 -9.03 1.89 -17.40
CA VAL A 315 -8.31 0.82 -16.70
C VAL A 315 -7.08 1.39 -15.98
N ILE A 316 -6.97 1.13 -14.67
CA ILE A 316 -5.85 1.58 -13.81
C ILE A 316 -5.49 0.46 -12.86
N PHE A 317 -4.21 0.10 -12.72
CA PHE A 317 -3.77 -0.68 -11.57
C PHE A 317 -3.02 0.20 -10.57
N TYR A 318 -2.93 -0.28 -9.33
CA TYR A 318 -2.16 0.39 -8.28
C TYR A 318 -0.88 -0.37 -8.01
N ASN A 319 0.22 0.37 -7.87
CA ASN A 319 1.49 -0.15 -7.39
C ASN A 319 1.98 0.71 -6.21
N VAL A 320 2.50 0.10 -5.15
CA VAL A 320 2.90 0.81 -3.93
C VAL A 320 3.98 1.88 -4.17
N TYR A 321 4.87 1.66 -5.14
CA TYR A 321 5.98 2.55 -5.46
C TYR A 321 5.61 3.63 -6.49
N LEU A 322 4.74 3.29 -7.44
CA LEU A 322 4.36 4.17 -8.56
C LEU A 322 3.02 4.91 -8.34
N GLY A 323 2.16 4.39 -7.47
CA GLY A 323 0.79 4.85 -7.27
C GLY A 323 -0.16 4.32 -8.35
N LYS A 324 -1.08 5.18 -8.82
CA LYS A 324 -2.02 4.86 -9.89
C LYS A 324 -1.32 4.85 -11.26
N VAL A 325 -1.37 3.72 -11.94
CA VAL A 325 -0.79 3.50 -13.28
C VAL A 325 -1.90 3.24 -14.28
N ARG A 326 -1.99 4.04 -15.35
CA ARG A 326 -3.02 3.88 -16.37
C ARG A 326 -2.63 2.82 -17.41
N ILE A 327 -3.59 1.97 -17.76
CA ILE A 327 -3.46 1.02 -18.86
C ILE A 327 -4.21 1.59 -20.08
N PRO A 328 -3.52 1.88 -21.19
CA PRO A 328 -4.18 2.23 -22.45
C PRO A 328 -5.11 1.13 -22.95
N LYS A 329 -6.23 1.50 -23.59
CA LYS A 329 -7.26 0.55 -24.07
C LYS A 329 -6.69 -0.57 -24.95
N HIS A 330 -5.76 -0.26 -25.84
CA HIS A 330 -5.15 -1.26 -26.73
C HIS A 330 -4.28 -2.27 -25.96
N LEU A 331 -3.59 -1.83 -24.89
CA LEU A 331 -2.82 -2.73 -24.02
C LEU A 331 -3.74 -3.52 -23.09
N ALA A 332 -4.86 -2.94 -22.64
CA ALA A 332 -5.86 -3.69 -21.87
C ALA A 332 -6.40 -4.89 -22.68
N ILE A 333 -6.72 -4.66 -23.97
CA ILE A 333 -7.11 -5.73 -24.90
C ILE A 333 -5.98 -6.77 -25.06
N GLN A 334 -4.73 -6.32 -25.18
CA GLN A 334 -3.59 -7.23 -25.30
C GLN A 334 -3.43 -8.10 -24.04
N VAL A 335 -3.57 -7.53 -22.85
CA VAL A 335 -3.52 -8.28 -21.58
C VAL A 335 -4.60 -9.35 -21.55
N ILE A 336 -5.85 -9.01 -21.84
CA ILE A 336 -6.97 -9.97 -21.86
C ILE A 336 -6.65 -11.14 -22.79
N LYS A 337 -6.22 -10.86 -24.03
CA LYS A 337 -5.85 -11.90 -24.99
C LYS A 337 -4.74 -12.82 -24.51
N LEU A 338 -3.69 -12.25 -23.90
CA LEU A 338 -2.57 -13.03 -23.38
C LEU A 338 -3.00 -13.92 -22.21
N VAL A 339 -3.79 -13.37 -21.28
CA VAL A 339 -4.31 -14.12 -20.13
C VAL A 339 -5.22 -15.26 -20.59
N GLU A 340 -6.16 -15.01 -21.50
CA GLU A 340 -7.04 -16.05 -22.04
C GLU A 340 -6.28 -17.11 -22.84
N SER A 341 -5.17 -16.75 -23.50
CA SER A 341 -4.29 -17.72 -24.13
C SER A 341 -3.66 -18.63 -23.07
N LEU A 342 -3.06 -18.04 -22.02
CA LEU A 342 -2.45 -18.78 -20.93
C LEU A 342 -3.45 -19.74 -20.25
N GLN A 343 -4.69 -19.28 -20.03
CA GLN A 343 -5.75 -20.08 -19.42
C GLN A 343 -6.21 -21.26 -20.30
N ARG A 344 -6.12 -21.14 -21.63
CA ARG A 344 -6.44 -22.24 -22.56
C ARG A 344 -5.34 -23.28 -22.62
N ASP A 345 -4.09 -22.85 -22.47
CA ASP A 345 -2.93 -23.73 -22.59
C ASP A 345 -2.66 -24.57 -21.31
N CYS A 346 -3.30 -24.24 -20.19
CA CYS A 346 -3.05 -24.87 -18.89
C CYS A 346 -4.14 -25.86 -18.41
N TYR A 347 -3.73 -26.91 -17.68
CA TYR A 347 -4.61 -27.92 -17.06
C TYR A 347 -5.56 -27.29 -16.03
N GLU A 348 -6.73 -27.91 -15.80
CA GLU A 348 -7.80 -27.42 -14.91
C GLU A 348 -7.35 -26.99 -13.51
N ARG A 349 -6.27 -27.58 -12.97
CA ARG A 349 -5.73 -27.23 -11.63
C ARG A 349 -5.16 -25.81 -11.55
N LEU A 350 -4.72 -25.21 -12.66
CA LEU A 350 -4.18 -23.84 -12.71
C LEU A 350 -5.28 -22.77 -12.90
N LYS A 351 -6.52 -23.15 -13.24
CA LYS A 351 -7.59 -22.18 -13.56
C LYS A 351 -8.02 -21.29 -12.39
N THR A 352 -7.72 -21.70 -11.15
CA THR A 352 -8.09 -20.96 -9.94
C THR A 352 -6.98 -20.04 -9.42
N ASP A 353 -5.75 -20.20 -9.92
CA ASP A 353 -4.61 -19.45 -9.41
C ASP A 353 -4.63 -18.02 -9.97
N PRO A 354 -4.30 -16.99 -9.15
CA PRO A 354 -4.22 -15.63 -9.63
C PRO A 354 -3.20 -15.51 -10.76
N ILE A 355 -3.55 -14.77 -11.81
CA ILE A 355 -2.64 -14.51 -12.93
C ILE A 355 -1.98 -13.15 -12.70
N THR A 356 -0.65 -13.14 -12.73
CA THR A 356 0.16 -11.93 -12.65
C THR A 356 0.48 -11.44 -14.05
N VAL A 357 0.35 -10.13 -14.27
CA VAL A 357 0.69 -9.46 -15.52
C VAL A 357 1.94 -8.63 -15.29
N ILE A 358 2.94 -8.79 -16.15
CA ILE A 358 4.20 -8.05 -16.11
C ILE A 358 4.18 -6.99 -17.21
N VAL A 359 4.45 -5.74 -16.84
CA VAL A 359 4.37 -4.59 -17.76
C VAL A 359 5.56 -3.65 -17.63
N LYS A 360 5.89 -2.95 -18.71
CA LYS A 360 6.77 -1.78 -18.68
C LYS A 360 5.93 -0.50 -18.55
N VAL A 361 6.38 0.42 -17.71
CA VAL A 361 5.66 1.65 -17.41
C VAL A 361 6.60 2.85 -17.45
N ARG A 362 6.07 3.97 -17.94
CA ARG A 362 6.78 5.26 -18.02
C ARG A 362 5.92 6.38 -17.48
N LEU A 363 6.51 7.54 -17.21
CA LEU A 363 5.74 8.75 -16.92
C LEU A 363 4.97 9.21 -18.15
N PHE A 364 3.81 9.82 -17.95
CA PHE A 364 3.18 10.61 -19.02
C PHE A 364 4.08 11.79 -19.39
N ASP A 365 4.20 12.15 -20.67
CA ASP A 365 4.93 13.36 -21.12
C ASP A 365 4.50 14.64 -20.35
N ASN A 366 3.23 14.71 -19.95
CA ASN A 366 2.66 15.82 -19.20
C ASN A 366 2.52 15.57 -17.69
N TYR A 367 3.33 14.68 -17.11
CA TYR A 367 3.26 14.28 -15.70
C TYR A 367 3.28 15.46 -14.72
N LEU A 368 4.07 16.51 -14.98
CA LEU A 368 4.09 17.71 -14.15
C LEU A 368 2.74 18.44 -14.12
N LYS A 369 2.10 18.58 -15.29
CA LYS A 369 0.76 19.20 -15.40
C LYS A 369 -0.27 18.36 -14.66
N ARG A 370 -0.19 17.03 -14.78
CA ARG A 370 -1.07 16.08 -14.07
C ARG A 370 -0.89 16.16 -12.56
N ASN A 371 0.36 16.16 -12.09
CA ASN A 371 0.74 16.31 -10.69
C ASN A 371 0.14 17.57 -10.08
N ASN A 372 0.23 18.69 -10.79
CA ASN A 372 -0.19 20.00 -10.30
C ASN A 372 -1.71 20.22 -10.36
N LYS A 373 -2.43 19.49 -11.21
CA LYS A 373 -3.88 19.66 -11.39
C LYS A 373 -4.70 18.90 -10.35
N ASN A 374 -4.40 17.63 -10.12
CA ASN A 374 -5.15 16.82 -9.16
C ASN A 374 -4.26 15.68 -8.59
N PRO A 375 -4.12 15.56 -7.26
CA PRO A 375 -3.42 14.46 -6.57
C PRO A 375 -3.97 13.05 -6.88
N GLY A 376 -5.21 12.95 -7.35
CA GLY A 376 -5.83 11.71 -7.80
C GLY A 376 -5.48 11.30 -9.24
N ASN A 377 -4.81 12.16 -10.03
CA ASN A 377 -4.42 11.82 -11.40
C ASN A 377 -3.33 10.73 -11.43
N GLU A 378 -3.38 9.84 -12.41
CA GLU A 378 -2.25 8.98 -12.75
C GLU A 378 -1.03 9.81 -13.21
N LEU A 379 0.18 9.39 -12.81
CA LEU A 379 1.45 9.95 -13.33
C LEU A 379 2.14 9.00 -14.29
N TYR A 380 1.92 7.70 -14.13
CA TYR A 380 2.50 6.63 -14.95
C TYR A 380 1.47 6.04 -15.89
N VAL A 381 1.97 5.52 -17.01
CA VAL A 381 1.22 4.81 -18.05
C VAL A 381 1.97 3.55 -18.46
N VAL A 382 1.23 2.49 -18.73
CA VAL A 382 1.80 1.28 -19.35
C VAL A 382 2.19 1.57 -20.79
N THR A 383 3.41 1.20 -21.16
CA THR A 383 3.94 1.33 -22.53
C THR A 383 3.96 -0.01 -23.27
N SER A 384 4.17 -1.12 -22.56
CA SER A 384 4.11 -2.46 -23.13
C SER A 384 3.77 -3.54 -22.10
N VAL A 385 3.24 -4.66 -22.59
CA VAL A 385 3.06 -5.89 -21.81
C VAL A 385 4.26 -6.79 -22.07
N VAL A 386 4.93 -7.22 -21.01
CA VAL A 386 6.12 -8.08 -21.07
C VAL A 386 5.70 -9.53 -21.11
N ASP A 387 4.90 -9.97 -20.12
CA ASP A 387 4.46 -11.35 -19.99
C ASP A 387 3.22 -11.49 -19.08
N VAL A 388 2.63 -12.69 -19.05
CA VAL A 388 1.59 -13.11 -18.10
C VAL A 388 1.93 -14.49 -17.55
N GLU A 389 1.81 -14.67 -16.23
CA GLU A 389 2.18 -15.91 -15.55
C GLU A 389 1.22 -16.23 -14.40
N TYR A 390 1.10 -17.52 -14.05
CA TYR A 390 0.40 -17.91 -12.82
C TYR A 390 1.25 -17.55 -11.60
N LEU A 391 0.61 -17.05 -10.56
CA LEU A 391 1.26 -16.79 -9.28
C LEU A 391 1.60 -18.14 -8.62
N GLU A 392 2.89 -18.46 -8.52
CA GLU A 392 3.41 -19.68 -7.85
C GLU A 392 3.11 -19.75 -6.35
#